data_AF-A0A8J2RIP6-F1
#
_entry.id   AF-A0A8J2RIP6-F1
#
_cell.length_a   1.000
_cell.length_b   1.000
_cell.length_c   1.000
_cell.angle_alpha   90.00
_cell.angle_beta   90.00
_cell.angle_gamma   90.00
#
_symmetry.space_group_name_H-M   'P 1'
#
loop_
_entity.id
_entity.type
_entity.pdbx_description
1 polymer ?
#
loop_
_entity_poly.entity_id
_entity_poly.type
_entity_poly.pdbx_seq_one_letter_code
_entity_poly.pdbx_strand_id
1 'polypeptide(L)'
;MNKLTISFEIYKDHAHRYSVLLKRVKSVQMQSEVAECGTNQRALYGLVNRLMGESDVSSLPPHSSDQVLADNFGEFFTSKMSKIRAAIDAAAKRSEGVMNNVVPHQFLTNHGDNAVLRDFVPVSEKMVKNFIMAFFY
;
A
#
# COMPACT_ATOMS: atom_id res chain seq x y z
N MET A 1 -41.17 -28.66 -39.92
CA MET A 1 -40.26 -27.62 -39.38
C MET A 1 -40.61 -26.29 -40.06
N ASN A 2 -40.82 -25.21 -39.31
CA ASN A 2 -41.21 -23.92 -39.90
C ASN A 2 -39.96 -23.10 -40.28
N LYS A 3 -40.10 -22.15 -41.22
CA LYS A 3 -39.00 -21.30 -41.70
C LYS A 3 -38.33 -20.50 -40.58
N LEU A 4 -39.09 -20.14 -39.54
CA LEU A 4 -38.61 -19.38 -38.38
C LEU A 4 -37.66 -20.19 -37.50
N THR A 5 -37.96 -21.47 -37.25
CA THR A 5 -37.10 -22.40 -36.51
C THR A 5 -35.77 -22.59 -37.22
N ILE A 6 -35.78 -22.73 -38.55
CA ILE A 6 -34.55 -22.88 -39.34
C ILE A 6 -33.67 -21.62 -39.23
N SER A 7 -34.24 -20.42 -39.41
CA SER A 7 -33.50 -19.16 -39.28
C SER A 7 -32.93 -18.96 -37.86
N PHE A 8 -33.67 -19.36 -36.82
CA PHE A 8 -33.21 -19.25 -35.44
C PHE A 8 -32.04 -20.21 -35.14
N GLU A 9 -32.10 -21.45 -35.63
CA GLU A 9 -31.02 -22.43 -35.49
C GLU A 9 -29.73 -21.92 -36.15
N ILE A 10 -29.85 -21.36 -37.36
CA ILE A 10 -28.74 -20.75 -38.09
C ILE A 10 -28.14 -19.59 -37.30
N TYR A 11 -28.97 -18.67 -36.80
CA TYR A 11 -28.49 -17.56 -35.97
C TYR A 11 -27.72 -18.06 -34.74
N LYS A 12 -28.25 -19.08 -34.05
CA LYS A 12 -27.63 -19.65 -32.86
C LYS A 12 -26.27 -20.28 -33.17
N ASP A 13 -26.15 -21.01 -34.28
CA ASP A 13 -24.87 -21.55 -34.75
C ASP A 13 -23.86 -20.43 -35.01
N HIS A 14 -24.25 -19.39 -35.74
CA HIS A 14 -23.38 -18.26 -36.03
C HIS A 14 -22.96 -17.50 -34.76
N ALA A 15 -23.89 -17.23 -33.83
CA ALA A 15 -23.60 -16.55 -32.58
C ALA A 15 -22.64 -17.38 -31.70
N HIS A 16 -22.83 -18.70 -31.66
CA HIS A 16 -21.94 -19.62 -30.97
C HIS A 16 -20.53 -19.59 -31.57
N ARG A 17 -20.43 -19.78 -32.90
CA ARG A 17 -19.14 -19.75 -33.63
C ARG A 17 -18.42 -18.43 -33.45
N TYR A 18 -19.14 -17.31 -33.55
CA TYR A 18 -18.60 -15.98 -33.31
C TYR A 18 -18.05 -15.86 -31.88
N SER A 19 -18.82 -16.29 -30.88
CA SER A 19 -18.40 -16.25 -29.47
C SER A 19 -17.14 -17.08 -29.21
N VAL A 20 -17.04 -18.26 -29.83
CA VAL A 20 -15.86 -19.13 -29.75
C VAL A 20 -14.66 -18.45 -30.40
N LEU A 21 -14.83 -17.90 -31.60
CA LEU A 21 -13.75 -17.20 -32.31
C LEU A 21 -13.26 -15.99 -31.52
N LEU A 22 -14.18 -15.20 -30.97
CA LEU A 22 -13.86 -14.02 -30.17
C LEU A 22 -13.04 -14.38 -28.93
N LYS A 23 -13.44 -15.45 -28.21
CA LYS A 23 -12.68 -15.95 -27.05
C LYS A 23 -11.27 -16.39 -27.45
N ARG A 24 -11.14 -17.09 -28.58
CA ARG A 24 -9.85 -17.53 -29.10
C ARG A 24 -8.94 -16.35 -29.44
N VAL A 25 -9.45 -15.37 -30.20
CA VAL A 25 -8.69 -14.18 -30.61
C VAL A 25 -8.23 -13.39 -29.39
N LYS A 26 -9.13 -13.14 -28.42
CA LYS A 26 -8.78 -12.47 -27.17
C LYS A 26 -7.67 -13.20 -26.40
N SER A 27 -7.77 -14.53 -26.31
CA SER A 27 -6.76 -15.34 -25.62
C SER A 27 -5.39 -15.23 -26.31
N VAL A 28 -5.34 -15.35 -27.64
CA VAL A 28 -4.10 -15.21 -28.41
C VAL A 28 -3.50 -13.81 -28.26
N GLN A 29 -4.34 -12.77 -28.31
CA GLN A 29 -3.88 -11.40 -28.13
C GLN A 29 -3.26 -11.19 -26.75
N MET A 30 -3.94 -11.60 -25.67
CA MET A 30 -3.42 -11.47 -24.32
C MET A 30 -2.11 -12.26 -24.13
N GLN A 31 -1.99 -13.44 -24.74
CA GLN A 31 -0.73 -14.20 -24.73
C GLN A 31 0.40 -13.46 -25.44
N SER A 32 0.11 -12.80 -26.57
CA SER A 32 1.09 -11.95 -27.27
C SER A 32 1.54 -10.79 -26.39
N GLU A 33 0.60 -10.06 -25.78
CA GLU A 33 0.91 -8.92 -24.91
C GLU A 33 1.76 -9.34 -23.70
N VAL A 34 1.50 -10.52 -23.11
CA VAL A 34 2.32 -11.09 -22.04
C VAL A 34 3.71 -11.47 -22.54
N ALA A 35 3.82 -12.08 -23.73
CA ALA A 35 5.11 -12.44 -24.32
C ALA A 35 5.96 -11.20 -24.67
N GLU A 36 5.32 -10.13 -25.15
CA GLU A 36 5.96 -8.85 -25.46
C GLU A 36 6.55 -8.15 -24.22
N CYS A 37 5.98 -8.41 -23.03
CA CYS A 37 6.54 -7.90 -21.78
C CYS A 37 7.92 -8.52 -21.45
N GLY A 38 8.20 -9.74 -21.93
CA GLY A 38 9.47 -10.43 -21.70
C GLY A 38 9.86 -10.50 -20.22
N THR A 39 11.05 -10.02 -19.88
CA THR A 39 11.55 -9.92 -18.49
C THR A 39 11.27 -8.56 -17.84
N ASN A 40 10.55 -7.66 -18.50
CA ASN A 40 10.23 -6.34 -17.97
C ASN A 40 9.04 -6.41 -17.02
N GLN A 41 9.34 -6.59 -15.74
CA GLN A 41 8.33 -6.70 -14.68
C GLN A 41 7.41 -5.46 -14.60
N ARG A 42 7.91 -4.26 -14.89
CA ARG A 42 7.10 -3.03 -14.90
C ARG A 42 6.07 -3.05 -16.02
N ALA A 43 6.46 -3.51 -17.21
CA ALA A 43 5.55 -3.66 -18.34
C ALA A 43 4.46 -4.71 -18.04
N LEU A 44 4.84 -5.81 -17.40
CA LEU A 44 3.89 -6.85 -16.98
C LEU A 44 2.86 -6.32 -15.97
N TYR A 45 3.29 -5.58 -14.94
CA TYR A 45 2.36 -4.96 -14.00
C TYR A 45 1.46 -3.92 -14.67
N GLY A 46 2.00 -3.09 -15.59
CA GLY A 46 1.18 -2.15 -16.36
C GLY A 46 0.12 -2.86 -17.21
N LEU A 47 0.47 -3.99 -17.84
CA LEU A 47 -0.47 -4.83 -18.57
C LEU A 47 -1.57 -5.40 -17.67
N VAL A 48 -1.21 -5.93 -16.49
CA VAL A 48 -2.17 -6.46 -15.51
C VAL A 48 -3.14 -5.38 -15.04
N ASN A 49 -2.64 -4.21 -14.64
CA ASN A 49 -3.48 -3.10 -14.18
C ASN A 49 -4.46 -2.65 -15.27
N ARG A 50 -3.98 -2.54 -16.51
CA ARG A 50 -4.82 -2.23 -17.68
C ARG A 50 -5.91 -3.29 -17.90
N LEU A 51 -5.58 -4.58 -17.79
CA LEU A 51 -6.53 -5.68 -17.95
C LEU A 51 -7.56 -5.75 -16.81
N MET A 52 -7.17 -5.37 -15.59
CA MET A 52 -8.06 -5.30 -14.43
C MET A 52 -8.94 -4.05 -14.41
N GLY A 53 -8.72 -3.11 -15.35
CA GLY A 53 -9.47 -1.85 -15.38
C GLY A 53 -9.13 -0.95 -14.20
N GLU A 54 -7.96 -1.15 -13.56
CA GLU A 54 -7.43 -0.13 -12.66
C GLU A 54 -7.11 1.08 -13.51
N SER A 55 -7.94 2.11 -13.40
CA SER A 55 -7.57 3.44 -13.87
C SER A 55 -6.40 3.92 -13.01
N ASP A 56 -5.49 4.71 -13.62
CA ASP A 56 -4.48 5.50 -12.90
C ASP A 56 -5.18 6.55 -12.02
N VAL A 57 -5.97 6.10 -11.04
CA VAL A 57 -6.47 6.94 -9.98
C VAL A 57 -5.25 7.25 -9.16
N SER A 58 -4.73 8.46 -9.35
CA SER A 58 -3.63 8.98 -8.56
C SER A 58 -3.91 8.68 -7.10
N SER A 59 -2.99 7.98 -6.44
CA SER A 59 -3.06 7.73 -4.99
C SER A 59 -2.88 9.03 -4.18
N LEU A 60 -2.68 10.15 -4.87
CA LEU A 60 -2.53 11.48 -4.30
C LEU A 60 -3.90 12.11 -4.06
N PRO A 61 -4.05 12.93 -3.01
CA PRO A 61 -5.24 13.73 -2.82
C PRO A 61 -5.55 14.58 -4.06
N PRO A 62 -6.83 14.86 -4.35
CA PRO A 62 -7.20 15.80 -5.40
C PRO A 62 -6.51 17.15 -5.20
N HIS A 63 -5.91 17.68 -6.27
CA HIS A 63 -5.18 18.94 -6.25
C HIS A 63 -5.31 19.66 -7.59
N SER A 64 -5.14 20.98 -7.58
CA SER A 64 -5.19 21.83 -8.77
C SER A 64 -3.84 21.99 -9.46
N SER A 65 -2.74 21.76 -8.76
CA SER A 65 -1.37 21.75 -9.30
C SER A 65 -0.41 21.02 -8.36
N ASP A 66 0.73 20.57 -8.89
CA ASP A 66 1.78 19.90 -8.12
C ASP A 66 2.33 20.79 -7.00
N GLN A 67 2.39 22.11 -7.23
CA GLN A 67 2.80 23.09 -6.22
C GLN A 67 1.83 23.09 -5.04
N VAL A 68 0.52 23.13 -5.29
CA VAL A 68 -0.50 23.09 -4.24
C VAL A 68 -0.44 21.78 -3.46
N LEU A 69 -0.18 20.66 -4.13
CA LEU A 69 0.00 19.38 -3.46
C LEU A 69 1.24 19.38 -2.54
N ALA A 70 2.37 19.90 -3.04
CA ALA A 70 3.61 20.00 -2.27
C ALA A 70 3.44 20.89 -1.03
N ASP A 71 2.78 22.03 -1.19
CA ASP A 71 2.49 22.97 -0.09
C ASP A 71 1.57 22.32 0.95
N ASN A 72 0.49 21.65 0.50
CA ASN A 72 -0.44 20.94 1.38
C ASN A 72 0.25 19.81 2.16
N PHE A 73 1.14 19.04 1.52
CA PHE A 73 1.94 18.03 2.20
C PHE A 73 2.90 18.67 3.20
N GLY A 74 3.59 19.74 2.83
CA GLY A 74 4.47 20.48 3.71
C GLY A 74 3.75 20.95 4.98
N GLU A 75 2.58 21.56 4.84
CA GLU A 75 1.75 22.02 5.95
C GLU A 75 1.28 20.84 6.82
N PHE A 76 0.75 19.78 6.19
CA PHE A 76 0.25 18.61 6.91
C PHE A 76 1.33 17.95 7.77
N PHE A 77 2.49 17.65 7.20
CA PHE A 77 3.57 16.98 7.92
C PHE A 77 4.18 17.89 9.00
N THR A 78 4.34 19.18 8.72
CA THR A 78 4.84 20.15 9.71
C THR A 78 3.87 20.28 10.89
N SER A 79 2.57 20.43 10.61
CA SER A 79 1.52 20.48 11.63
C SER A 79 1.49 19.21 12.48
N LYS A 80 1.59 18.03 11.83
CA LYS A 80 1.64 16.74 12.52
C LYS A 80 2.87 16.62 13.43
N MET A 81 4.04 17.01 12.95
CA MET A 81 5.27 17.01 13.75
C MET A 81 5.16 17.93 14.97
N SER A 82 4.63 19.15 14.80
CA SER A 82 4.42 20.09 15.90
C SER A 82 3.46 19.54 16.95
N LYS A 83 2.35 18.91 16.52
CA LYS A 83 1.39 18.26 17.43
C LYS A 83 2.01 17.11 18.21
N ILE A 84 2.80 16.27 17.54
CA ILE A 84 3.51 15.15 18.19
C ILE A 84 4.49 15.68 19.25
N ARG A 85 5.31 16.70 18.91
CA ARG A 85 6.24 17.32 19.84
C ARG A 85 5.53 17.92 21.06
N ALA A 86 4.45 18.68 20.83
CA ALA A 86 3.65 19.25 21.90
C ALA A 86 3.04 18.16 22.81
N ALA A 87 2.59 17.04 22.25
CA ALA A 87 2.07 15.92 23.02
C ALA A 87 3.14 15.25 23.89
N ILE A 88 4.36 15.10 23.36
CA ILE A 88 5.52 14.57 24.11
C ILE A 88 5.87 15.52 25.27
N ASP A 89 5.99 16.83 25.00
CA ASP A 89 6.30 17.83 26.02
C ASP A 89 5.21 17.88 27.11
N ALA A 90 3.94 17.77 26.73
CA ALA A 90 2.82 17.72 27.67
C ALA A 90 2.80 16.41 28.49
N ALA A 91 3.27 15.29 27.93
CA ALA A 91 3.43 14.05 28.68
C ALA A 91 4.60 14.16 29.68
N ALA A 92 5.72 14.74 29.28
CA ALA A 92 6.87 14.97 30.16
C ALA A 92 6.51 15.86 31.36
N LYS A 93 5.81 16.99 31.12
CA LYS A 93 5.34 17.91 32.18
C LYS A 93 4.34 17.27 33.14
N ARG A 94 3.52 16.31 32.68
CA ARG A 94 2.62 15.54 33.56
C ARG A 94 3.37 14.59 34.48
N SER A 95 4.54 14.11 34.08
CA SER A 95 5.38 13.25 34.94
C SER A 95 6.06 14.02 36.08
N GLU A 96 6.37 15.31 35.88
CA GLU A 96 6.97 16.16 36.92
C GLU A 96 5.97 16.59 38.02
N GLY A 97 4.66 16.45 37.80
CA GLY A 97 3.60 16.82 38.75
C GLY A 97 2.98 15.67 39.55
N VAL A 98 3.34 14.40 39.25
CA VAL A 98 2.73 13.21 39.87
C VAL A 98 3.82 12.23 40.31
N MET A 99 4.69 12.68 41.21
CA MET A 99 5.32 11.77 42.17
C MET A 99 4.40 11.71 43.38
N ASN A 100 3.29 10.99 43.26
CA ASN A 100 2.62 10.25 44.34
C ASN A 100 1.49 9.41 43.73
N ASN A 101 1.72 8.10 43.71
CA ASN A 101 0.78 6.99 43.56
C ASN A 101 0.66 6.30 42.17
N VAL A 102 1.36 5.14 42.09
CA VAL A 102 0.93 3.81 41.57
C VAL A 102 0.47 3.77 40.09
N VAL A 103 1.04 2.98 39.16
CA VAL A 103 1.21 1.51 39.06
C VAL A 103 2.24 1.22 37.94
N PRO A 104 3.07 0.15 38.02
CA PRO A 104 4.06 -0.17 36.99
C PRO A 104 3.40 -0.85 35.78
N HIS A 105 3.38 -0.19 34.62
CA HIS A 105 3.11 -0.88 33.36
C HIS A 105 4.39 -1.58 32.89
N GLN A 106 4.40 -2.91 33.08
CA GLN A 106 5.44 -3.84 32.65
C GLN A 106 5.61 -3.83 31.13
N PHE A 107 6.40 -2.92 30.55
CA PHE A 107 7.02 -3.11 29.23
C PHE A 107 8.38 -2.41 29.04
N LEU A 108 8.91 -1.73 30.07
CA LEU A 108 10.24 -1.11 30.01
C LEU A 108 11.19 -1.80 30.97
N THR A 109 11.53 -3.06 30.69
CA THR A 109 12.66 -3.68 31.37
C THR A 109 13.96 -3.13 30.77
N ASN A 110 14.66 -2.33 31.57
CA ASN A 110 16.10 -2.04 31.49
C ASN A 110 16.57 -0.93 30.54
N HIS A 111 16.03 0.28 30.67
CA HIS A 111 16.87 1.47 30.53
C HIS A 111 16.58 2.42 31.68
N GLY A 112 17.65 2.82 32.38
CA GLY A 112 17.61 3.53 33.66
C GLY A 112 16.59 4.66 33.72
N ASP A 113 15.98 4.75 34.89
CA ASP A 113 15.05 5.79 35.29
C ASP A 113 15.55 7.16 34.82
N ASN A 114 14.66 7.91 34.15
CA ASN A 114 14.84 9.27 33.58
C ASN A 114 15.22 9.39 32.08
N ALA A 115 15.05 8.37 31.25
CA ALA A 115 15.19 8.53 29.80
C ALA A 115 14.01 9.34 29.21
N VAL A 116 14.11 10.67 29.27
CA VAL A 116 13.31 11.55 28.41
C VAL A 116 13.70 11.22 26.97
N LEU A 117 12.70 10.92 26.13
CA LEU A 117 12.86 10.54 24.73
C LEU A 117 13.34 11.73 23.88
N ARG A 118 14.53 12.27 24.17
CA ARG A 118 15.15 13.39 23.44
C ARG A 118 16.17 12.91 22.43
N ASP A 119 16.80 11.76 22.69
CA ASP A 119 17.90 11.27 21.88
C ASP A 119 17.51 9.98 21.17
N PHE A 120 17.43 10.04 19.83
CA PHE A 120 17.44 8.84 18.99
C PHE A 120 18.89 8.37 18.89
N VAL A 121 19.29 7.49 19.80
CA VAL A 121 20.57 6.77 19.65
C VAL A 121 20.37 5.68 18.59
N PRO A 122 21.06 5.75 17.44
CA PRO A 122 20.95 4.71 16.43
C PRO A 122 21.37 3.36 17.01
N VAL A 123 20.56 2.34 16.74
CA VAL A 123 20.80 0.99 17.23
C VAL A 123 22.10 0.46 16.60
N SER A 124 23.05 0.05 17.45
CA SER A 124 24.32 -0.52 16.96
C SER A 124 24.10 -1.87 16.27
N GLU A 125 24.92 -2.17 15.27
CA GLU A 125 24.90 -3.45 14.54
C GLU A 125 24.92 -4.67 15.48
N LYS A 126 25.67 -4.58 16.58
CA LYS A 126 25.75 -5.64 17.61
C LYS A 126 24.38 -5.90 18.26
N MET A 127 23.61 -4.86 18.54
CA MET A 127 22.28 -4.98 19.14
C MET A 127 21.28 -5.56 18.16
N VAL A 128 21.35 -5.18 16.88
CA VAL A 128 20.53 -5.78 15.81
C VAL A 128 20.82 -7.28 15.68
N LYS A 129 22.11 -7.67 15.67
CA LYS A 129 22.51 -9.08 15.59
C LYS A 129 21.99 -9.89 16.78
N ASN A 130 22.13 -9.36 18.00
CA ASN A 130 21.60 -10.03 19.19
C ASN A 130 20.08 -10.20 19.13
N PHE A 131 19.36 -9.19 18.63
CA PHE A 131 17.91 -9.24 18.48
C PHE A 131 17.49 -10.33 17.49
N ILE A 132 18.13 -10.37 16.31
CA ILE A 132 17.86 -11.40 15.29
C ILE A 132 18.16 -12.79 15.85
N MET A 133 19.31 -12.98 16.50
CA MET A 133 19.74 -14.28 17.01
C MET A 133 18.87 -14.80 18.17
N ALA A 134 18.19 -13.93 18.90
CA ALA A 134 17.25 -14.32 19.95
C ALA A 134 15.96 -14.97 19.43
N PHE A 135 15.63 -14.84 18.14
CA PHE A 135 14.48 -15.51 17.51
C PHE A 135 14.81 -16.89 16.91
N PHE A 136 16.08 -17.29 16.93
CA PHE A 136 16.56 -18.55 16.36
C PHE A 136 17.00 -19.58 17.43
N TYR A 137 16.65 -19.34 18.70
CA TYR A 137 16.79 -20.30 19.82
C TYR A 137 15.45 -20.59 20.47
#